data_AF-A0A0Q9CBA5-F1
#
_entry.id   AF-A0A0Q9CBA5-F1
#
_cell.length_a   1.000
_cell.length_b   1.000
_cell.length_c   1.000
_cell.angle_alpha   90.00
_cell.angle_beta   90.00
_cell.angle_gamma   90.00
#
_symmetry.space_group_name_H-M   'P 1'
#
loop_
_entity.id
_entity.type
_entity.pdbx_description
1 polymer ?
#
loop_
_entity_poly.entity_id
_entity_poly.type
_entity_poly.pdbx_seq_one_letter_code
_entity_poly.pdbx_strand_id
1 'polypeptide(L)'
;MSWDWVPPRPGEDEPTRRTDRRLRLALTVLMVVFTGVLAVYYLTVGLDQMRTQCVTERPAGVSSNQVSTSWRWWPPGYDCVYPEAGATSA
;
A
#
# COMPACT_ATOMS: atom_id res chain seq x y z
N MET A 1 15.74 8.56 45.69
CA MET A 1 16.05 7.37 46.50
C MET A 1 15.71 6.14 45.65
N SER A 2 16.72 5.45 45.11
CA SER A 2 16.54 4.19 44.38
C SER A 2 16.53 3.02 45.35
N TRP A 3 15.66 2.05 45.08
CA TRP A 3 15.40 0.89 45.94
C TRP A 3 16.28 -0.30 45.55
N ASP A 4 17.56 -0.07 45.28
CA ASP A 4 18.48 -1.08 44.72
C ASP A 4 18.87 -2.18 45.72
N TRP A 5 18.48 -2.05 46.99
CA TRP A 5 18.81 -2.99 48.07
C TRP A 5 17.72 -4.04 48.32
N VAL A 6 16.54 -3.91 47.70
CA VAL A 6 15.46 -4.90 47.84
C VAL A 6 15.76 -6.06 46.90
N PRO A 7 16.00 -7.28 47.43
CA PRO A 7 16.22 -8.44 46.57
C PRO A 7 14.98 -8.67 45.70
N PRO A 8 15.13 -8.89 44.39
CA PRO A 8 13.99 -9.23 43.53
C PRO A 8 13.30 -10.46 44.12
N ARG A 9 11.96 -10.41 44.24
CA ARG A 9 11.24 -11.53 44.86
C ARG A 9 11.38 -12.77 43.97
N PRO A 10 11.63 -13.96 44.54
CA PRO A 10 11.61 -15.20 43.77
C PRO A 10 10.22 -15.36 43.19
N GLY A 11 10.09 -15.27 41.86
CA GLY A 11 8.79 -15.25 41.19
C GLY A 11 8.50 -14.00 40.34
N GLU A 12 9.26 -12.91 40.50
CA GLU A 12 8.99 -11.63 39.80
C GLU A 12 9.76 -11.50 38.46
N ASP A 13 10.73 -12.38 38.21
CA ASP A 13 11.39 -12.58 36.91
C ASP A 13 10.67 -13.65 36.05
N GLU A 14 9.41 -13.94 36.39
CA GLU A 14 8.61 -15.01 35.82
C GLU A 14 8.49 -14.88 34.28
N PRO A 15 8.60 -15.98 33.53
CA PRO A 15 8.59 -16.02 32.06
C PRO A 15 7.45 -15.24 31.41
N THR A 16 6.32 -15.04 32.10
CA THR A 16 5.14 -14.29 31.66
C THR A 16 5.46 -12.88 31.19
N ARG A 17 6.32 -12.11 31.87
CA ARG A 17 6.67 -10.73 31.45
C ARG A 17 7.44 -10.70 30.12
N ARG A 18 8.26 -11.73 29.86
CA ARG A 18 9.00 -11.91 28.60
C ARG A 18 8.07 -12.36 27.47
N THR A 19 7.10 -13.21 27.78
CA THR A 19 6.05 -13.67 26.87
C THR A 19 5.17 -12.50 26.42
N ASP A 20 4.77 -11.62 27.33
CA ASP A 20 3.99 -10.41 27.03
C ASP A 20 4.71 -9.47 26.05
N ARG A 21 6.03 -9.27 26.22
CA ARG A 21 6.80 -8.40 25.31
C ARG A 21 6.92 -8.99 23.91
N ARG A 22 7.16 -10.30 23.80
CA ARG A 22 7.25 -11.01 22.50
C ARG A 22 5.91 -11.05 21.79
N LEU A 23 4.81 -11.27 22.53
CA LEU A 23 3.46 -11.25 22.01
C LEU A 23 3.10 -9.86 21.47
N ARG A 24 3.36 -8.81 22.25
CA ARG A 24 3.15 -7.42 21.81
C ARG A 24 3.92 -7.11 20.53
N LEU A 25 5.20 -7.51 20.47
CA LEU A 25 6.02 -7.29 19.28
C LEU A 25 5.46 -8.04 18.06
N ALA A 26 5.09 -9.32 18.22
CA ALA A 26 4.48 -10.09 17.14
C ALA A 26 3.18 -9.45 16.64
N LEU A 27 2.35 -8.96 17.57
CA LEU A 27 1.08 -8.31 17.25
C LEU A 27 1.29 -6.96 16.56
N THR A 28 2.28 -6.17 16.98
CA THR A 28 2.67 -4.94 16.29
C THR A 28 3.17 -5.22 14.87
N VAL A 29 4.03 -6.23 14.70
CA VAL A 29 4.52 -6.62 13.37
C VAL A 29 3.36 -7.08 12.48
N LEU A 30 2.47 -7.92 13.01
CA LEU A 30 1.27 -8.36 12.31
C LEU A 30 0.41 -7.17 11.88
N MET A 31 0.19 -6.20 12.79
CA MET A 31 -0.60 -5.02 12.49
C MET A 31 0.05 -4.16 11.40
N VAL A 32 1.36 -3.92 11.49
CA VAL A 32 2.11 -3.15 10.47
C VAL A 32 2.04 -3.84 9.11
N VAL A 33 2.27 -5.15 9.06
CA VAL A 33 2.19 -5.93 7.81
C VAL A 33 0.77 -5.88 7.25
N PHE A 34 -0.24 -6.10 8.08
CA PHE A 34 -1.64 -6.06 7.67
C PHE A 34 -2.05 -4.69 7.14
N THR A 35 -1.67 -3.61 7.82
CA THR A 35 -1.90 -2.23 7.35
C THR A 35 -1.16 -1.97 6.04
N GLY A 36 0.08 -2.46 5.90
CA GLY A 36 0.83 -2.35 4.65
C GLY A 36 0.15 -3.06 3.48
N VAL A 37 -0.31 -4.30 3.68
CA VAL A 37 -1.05 -5.06 2.67
C VAL A 37 -2.34 -4.36 2.28
N LEU A 38 -3.10 -3.84 3.26
CA LEU A 38 -4.31 -3.05 2.98
C LEU A 38 -4.00 -1.80 2.16
N ALA A 39 -2.97 -1.04 2.53
CA ALA A 39 -2.57 0.15 1.79
C ALA A 39 -2.23 -0.18 0.32
N VAL A 40 -1.46 -1.24 0.10
CA VAL A 40 -1.13 -1.72 -1.25
C VAL A 40 -2.40 -2.15 -2.00
N TYR A 41 -3.29 -2.89 -1.36
CA TYR A 41 -4.56 -3.32 -1.96
C TYR A 41 -5.40 -2.13 -2.41
N TYR A 42 -5.61 -1.13 -1.55
CA TYR A 42 -6.37 0.07 -1.90
C TYR A 42 -5.72 0.85 -3.05
N LEU A 43 -4.40 0.98 -3.06
CA LEU A 43 -3.68 1.58 -4.17
C LEU A 43 -3.92 0.80 -5.47
N THR A 44 -3.81 -0.52 -5.46
CA THR A 44 -4.04 -1.34 -6.66
C THR A 44 -5.45 -1.22 -7.20
N VAL A 45 -6.47 -1.20 -6.32
CA VAL A 45 -7.87 -1.03 -6.73
C VAL A 45 -8.11 0.36 -7.32
N GLY A 46 -7.57 1.41 -6.70
CA GLY A 46 -7.69 2.78 -7.23
C GLY A 46 -7.00 2.94 -8.58
N LEU A 47 -5.84 2.31 -8.77
CA LEU A 47 -5.11 2.31 -10.02
C LEU A 47 -5.85 1.58 -11.15
N ASP A 48 -6.54 0.47 -10.84
CA ASP A 48 -7.36 -0.26 -11.81
C ASP A 48 -8.60 0.55 -12.25
N GLN A 49 -9.20 1.29 -11.31
CA GLN A 49 -10.27 2.25 -11.62
C GLN A 49 -9.79 3.36 -12.58
N MET A 50 -8.59 3.91 -12.36
CA MET A 50 -8.04 4.92 -13.28
C MET A 50 -7.79 4.35 -14.69
N ARG A 51 -7.32 3.09 -14.77
CA ARG A 51 -7.07 2.42 -16.05
C ARG A 51 -8.38 2.20 -16.82
N THR A 52 -9.42 1.76 -16.13
CA THR A 52 -10.75 1.58 -16.75
C THR A 52 -11.35 2.92 -17.18
N GLN A 53 -11.17 3.99 -16.40
CA GLN A 53 -11.58 5.34 -16.78
C GLN A 53 -10.91 5.80 -18.10
N CYS A 54 -9.62 5.53 -18.32
CA CYS A 54 -8.96 5.87 -19.59
C CYS A 54 -9.68 5.26 -20.82
N VAL A 55 -10.21 4.05 -20.68
CA VAL A 55 -10.95 3.35 -21.74
C VAL A 55 -12.35 3.92 -21.90
N THR A 56 -13.00 4.30 -20.81
CA THR A 56 -14.34 4.90 -20.81
C THR A 56 -14.33 6.32 -21.37
N GLU A 57 -13.33 7.13 -21.05
CA GLU A 57 -13.19 8.53 -21.47
C GLU A 57 -12.49 8.69 -22.84
N ARG A 58 -12.25 7.59 -23.55
CA ARG A 58 -11.55 7.61 -24.84
C ARG A 58 -12.24 8.55 -25.85
N PRO A 59 -11.46 9.26 -26.68
CA PRO A 59 -12.00 10.08 -27.76
C PRO A 59 -12.82 9.26 -28.78
N ALA A 60 -13.79 9.91 -29.44
CA ALA A 60 -14.56 9.28 -30.50
C ALA A 60 -13.64 8.79 -31.64
N GLY A 61 -13.81 7.53 -32.05
CA GLY A 61 -13.00 6.90 -33.10
C GLY A 61 -11.77 6.12 -32.61
N VAL A 62 -11.36 6.24 -31.35
CA VAL A 62 -10.28 5.43 -30.76
C VAL A 62 -10.87 4.13 -30.24
N SER A 63 -10.37 2.96 -30.63
CA SER A 63 -10.82 1.65 -30.12
C SER A 63 -10.33 1.41 -28.68
N SER A 64 -11.04 0.61 -27.87
CA SER A 64 -10.59 0.25 -26.50
C SER A 64 -9.22 -0.42 -26.49
N ASN A 65 -8.87 -1.13 -27.56
CA ASN A 65 -7.61 -1.86 -27.68
C ASN A 65 -6.44 -0.95 -28.10
N GLN A 66 -6.73 0.29 -28.49
CA GLN A 66 -5.73 1.29 -28.84
C GLN A 66 -5.39 2.22 -27.67
N VAL A 67 -6.11 2.12 -26.54
CA VAL A 67 -5.81 2.90 -25.34
C VAL A 67 -4.62 2.27 -24.63
N SER A 68 -3.56 3.05 -24.45
CA SER A 68 -2.37 2.64 -23.70
C SER A 68 -2.26 3.47 -22.41
N THR A 69 -1.63 2.90 -21.39
CA THR A 69 -1.46 3.57 -20.09
C THR A 69 0.02 3.59 -19.72
N SER A 70 0.53 4.75 -19.35
CA SER A 70 1.89 4.90 -18.85
C SER A 70 1.90 5.08 -17.34
N TRP A 71 2.85 4.44 -16.65
CA TRP A 71 2.94 4.50 -15.19
C TRP A 71 3.54 5.83 -14.73
N ARG A 72 2.84 6.52 -13.84
CA ARG A 72 3.33 7.71 -13.16
C ARG A 72 3.57 7.40 -11.69
N TRP A 73 4.79 7.63 -11.23
CA TRP A 73 5.17 7.33 -9.86
C TRP A 73 4.73 8.41 -8.85
N TRP A 74 4.52 9.66 -9.28
CA TRP A 74 4.05 10.74 -8.40
C TRP A 74 3.22 11.84 -9.12
N PRO A 75 1.98 12.16 -8.67
CA PRO A 75 1.17 11.32 -7.78
C PRO A 75 0.93 9.95 -8.43
N PRO A 76 0.90 8.85 -7.63
CA PRO A 76 0.82 7.49 -8.16
C PRO A 76 -0.46 7.32 -8.98
N GLY A 77 -0.30 6.87 -10.22
CA GLY A 77 -1.40 6.84 -11.17
C GLY A 77 -0.99 6.31 -12.54
N TYR A 78 -1.96 6.29 -13.45
CA TYR A 78 -1.74 6.04 -14.86
C TYR A 78 -2.08 7.29 -15.67
N ASP A 79 -1.24 7.64 -16.64
CA ASP A 79 -1.57 8.62 -17.66
C ASP A 79 -2.13 7.89 -18.89
N CYS A 80 -3.27 8.37 -19.40
CA CYS A 80 -3.92 7.80 -20.58
C CYS A 80 -3.22 8.30 -21.84
N VAL A 81 -2.71 7.38 -22.66
CA VAL A 81 -2.06 7.68 -23.93
C VAL A 81 -2.94 7.14 -25.05
N TYR A 82 -3.47 8.09 -25.84
CA TYR A 82 -4.30 7.81 -27.00
C TYR A 82 -3.47 7.95 -28.27
N PRO A 83 -3.74 7.16 -29.32
CA PRO A 83 -3.17 7.45 -30.64
C PRO A 83 -3.67 8.84 -31.07
N GLU A 84 -2.79 9.68 -31.61
CA GLU A 84 -3.23 10.95 -32.17
C GLU A 84 -4.26 10.69 -33.26
N ALA A 85 -5.49 11.14 -33.03
CA ALA A 85 -6.44 11.37 -34.11
C ALA A 85 -5.95 12.58 -34.94
N GLY A 86 -4.80 12.44 -35.60
CA GLY A 86 -4.10 13.62 -36.13
C GLY A 86 -2.75 13.44 -36.80
N ALA A 87 -2.08 12.28 -36.75
CA ALA A 87 -0.87 12.04 -37.54
C ALA A 87 -1.18 11.76 -39.04
N THR A 88 -2.14 12.50 -39.59
CA THR A 88 -2.37 12.65 -41.02
C THR A 88 -2.68 14.12 -41.28
N SER A 89 -1.67 14.98 -41.16
CA SER A 89 -1.67 16.32 -41.75
C SER A 89 -0.23 16.84 -41.86
N ALA A 90 0.16 17.07 -43.12
CA ALA A 90 1.40 17.64 -43.67
C ALA A 90 2.59 16.68 -43.88
#